data_AF-A0A6J2FED2-F1
#
_entry.id   AF-A0A6J2FED2-F1
#
_cell.length_a   1.000
_cell.length_b   1.000
_cell.length_c   1.000
_cell.angle_alpha   90.00
_cell.angle_beta   90.00
_cell.angle_gamma   90.00
#
_symmetry.space_group_name_H-M   'P 1'
#
loop_
_entity.id
_entity.type
_entity.pdbx_description
1 polymer ?
#
loop_
_entity_poly.entity_id
_entity_poly.type
_entity_poly.pdbx_seq_one_letter_code
_entity_poly.pdbx_strand_id
1 'polypeptide(L)'
;MHTIKLFLFIIPLVISSKTDQDYSYDSISPEPKSRFAMLDDVKILANGLLQLGHGLKDFVHKTKGQINDIFQKLNIFDQSFYDLSLQTNEIKEEEKELRRTTSKLQVKNEEVKNMSLELNSKLESLLEEKILLQQKVRYLEKQLTNLIKNQPEIQEHPEVTSLKTFVEQQDNSIKDLLQTVEEQYRQLNQQHSQIKEIENQLRRTGIQESTENSLSSKPRAPRTTLFLHLNETNNVEHDDIPANCTTIYNRGERTRGIYSIRPSNSQVFNVYCDVKSDSSWTLIQHRTDGSQNFNKTWENYRYGFGRLDGEFWLGLEKIYSIVKQSNYILRIELEDWDNNKHYIEYSFHLGSHETNYTLHLVEISGNVPNALPEHKDLVFSTWDHMAKGHVNCPESYSGGWWWHNVCGENNLNGKYNKPRAKTKPERRRGICWKSPNGRLYSVKSTKMLIHPTDSESSE
;
A
#
# COMPACT_ATOMS: atom_id res chain seq x y z
N MET A 1 -4.10 48.42 0.19
CA MET A 1 -4.61 49.56 0.99
C MET A 1 -6.11 49.68 0.77
N HIS A 2 -6.93 49.45 1.80
CA HIS A 2 -8.32 49.92 1.90
C HIS A 2 -8.65 50.03 3.38
N THR A 3 -8.95 51.24 3.86
CA THR A 3 -9.13 51.55 5.28
C THR A 3 -10.62 51.71 5.60
N ILE A 4 -11.19 50.78 6.35
CA ILE A 4 -12.57 50.89 6.83
C ILE A 4 -12.58 51.82 8.06
N LYS A 5 -13.27 52.97 7.96
CA LYS A 5 -13.52 53.86 9.09
C LYS A 5 -14.73 53.35 9.88
N LEU A 6 -14.52 53.01 11.15
CA LEU A 6 -15.61 52.71 12.09
C LEU A 6 -16.14 54.01 12.69
N PHE A 7 -17.43 54.32 12.48
CA PHE A 7 -18.07 55.48 13.10
C PHE A 7 -18.67 55.09 14.47
N LEU A 8 -18.14 55.69 15.54
CA LEU A 8 -18.72 55.61 16.88
C LEU A 8 -19.78 56.71 17.07
N PHE A 9 -21.04 56.32 17.22
CA PHE A 9 -22.09 57.23 17.68
C PHE A 9 -22.10 57.29 19.22
N ILE A 10 -21.66 58.41 19.78
CA ILE A 10 -21.85 58.76 21.20
C ILE A 10 -22.94 59.83 21.26
N ILE A 11 -24.01 59.57 22.00
CA ILE A 11 -25.11 60.52 22.21
C ILE A 11 -24.93 61.17 23.59
N PRO A 12 -24.66 62.48 23.69
CA PRO A 12 -24.67 63.21 24.96
C PRO A 12 -26.11 63.62 25.32
N LEU A 13 -26.58 63.17 26.48
CA LEU A 13 -27.86 63.62 27.05
C LEU A 13 -27.63 64.95 27.80
N VAL A 14 -28.00 66.06 27.18
CA VAL A 14 -27.90 67.40 27.77
C VAL A 14 -29.09 67.64 28.70
N ILE A 15 -28.83 67.80 29.99
CA ILE A 15 -29.81 68.26 30.97
C ILE A 15 -29.89 69.78 30.87
N SER A 16 -31.06 70.31 30.47
CA SER A 16 -31.31 71.75 30.46
C SER A 16 -32.02 72.17 31.74
N SER A 17 -31.38 73.03 32.54
CA SER A 17 -31.96 73.64 33.73
C SER A 17 -32.27 75.11 33.46
N LYS A 18 -33.52 75.52 33.71
CA LYS A 18 -33.84 76.94 33.87
C LYS A 18 -35.06 77.19 34.75
N THR A 19 -34.80 77.88 35.84
CA THR A 19 -35.76 78.70 36.60
C THR A 19 -35.97 80.05 35.87
N ASP A 20 -36.85 80.99 36.25
CA ASP A 20 -37.60 81.20 37.49
C ASP A 20 -38.81 82.16 37.26
N GLN A 21 -39.60 82.45 38.33
CA GLN A 21 -40.42 83.67 38.53
C GLN A 21 -41.69 83.94 37.66
N ASP A 22 -42.79 84.60 38.13
CA ASP A 22 -43.27 84.95 39.50
C ASP A 22 -44.79 85.36 39.48
N TYR A 23 -45.33 85.87 40.61
CA TYR A 23 -46.69 86.40 40.90
C TYR A 23 -47.79 85.32 41.15
N SER A 24 -48.43 85.17 42.33
CA SER A 24 -49.06 86.11 43.31
C SER A 24 -50.44 86.61 42.85
N TYR A 25 -51.53 86.60 43.63
CA TYR A 25 -51.77 86.31 45.06
C TYR A 25 -52.29 84.84 45.28
N ASP A 26 -52.97 84.35 46.34
CA ASP A 26 -53.68 84.96 47.49
C ASP A 26 -53.81 84.08 48.77
N SER A 27 -54.47 84.69 49.78
CA SER A 27 -54.88 84.40 51.16
C SER A 27 -55.23 82.98 51.71
N ILE A 28 -55.17 82.96 53.07
CA ILE A 28 -55.68 82.02 54.08
C ILE A 28 -54.81 80.80 54.45
N SER A 29 -54.20 80.89 55.63
CA SER A 29 -53.69 79.77 56.45
C SER A 29 -54.71 79.45 57.56
N PRO A 30 -54.75 78.19 58.06
CA PRO A 30 -54.34 78.02 59.46
C PRO A 30 -53.50 76.76 59.76
N GLU A 31 -52.38 77.00 60.44
CA GLU A 31 -51.66 76.14 61.40
C GLU A 31 -51.00 74.81 60.97
N PRO A 32 -49.87 74.41 61.62
CA PRO A 32 -48.93 73.43 61.09
C PRO A 32 -49.31 71.97 61.40
N LYS A 33 -50.26 71.40 60.65
CA LYS A 33 -50.49 69.95 60.66
C LYS A 33 -49.35 69.20 59.96
N SER A 34 -48.39 68.74 60.75
CA SER A 34 -47.56 67.54 60.58
C SER A 34 -47.58 66.90 59.17
N ARG A 35 -46.77 67.41 58.23
CA ARG A 35 -46.60 66.84 56.88
C ARG A 35 -45.78 65.53 56.90
N PHE A 36 -46.37 64.46 57.41
CA PHE A 36 -45.97 63.10 57.02
C PHE A 36 -46.85 62.66 55.84
N ALA A 37 -46.24 62.10 54.79
CA ALA A 37 -46.98 61.45 53.71
C ALA A 37 -47.77 60.26 54.26
N MET A 38 -48.87 59.87 53.61
CA MET A 38 -49.60 58.68 54.07
C MET A 38 -48.71 57.45 53.92
N LEU A 39 -48.81 56.54 54.89
CA LEU A 39 -47.96 55.35 54.95
C LEU A 39 -48.04 54.51 53.67
N ASP A 40 -49.18 54.54 52.99
CA ASP A 40 -49.40 53.79 51.75
C ASP A 40 -48.76 54.48 50.51
N ASP A 41 -48.69 55.81 50.46
CA ASP A 41 -47.89 56.53 49.45
C ASP A 41 -46.40 56.16 49.60
N VAL A 42 -45.92 56.10 50.84
CA VAL A 42 -44.53 55.72 51.16
C VAL A 42 -44.26 54.26 50.79
N LYS A 43 -45.20 53.34 51.00
CA LYS A 43 -45.11 51.95 50.53
C LYS A 43 -45.08 51.86 48.99
N ILE A 44 -45.92 52.62 48.29
CA ILE A 44 -45.97 52.63 46.83
C ILE A 44 -44.63 53.13 46.26
N LEU A 45 -44.09 54.22 46.81
CA LEU A 45 -42.77 54.75 46.43
C LEU A 45 -41.64 53.77 46.75
N ALA A 46 -41.65 53.14 47.93
CA ALA A 46 -40.65 52.14 48.30
C ALA A 46 -40.69 50.92 47.38
N ASN A 47 -41.88 50.40 47.06
CA ASN A 47 -42.06 49.27 46.15
C ASN A 47 -41.62 49.63 44.71
N GLY A 48 -41.94 50.83 44.23
CA GLY A 48 -41.48 51.31 42.92
C GLY A 48 -39.96 51.46 42.82
N LEU A 49 -39.32 51.99 43.87
CA LEU A 49 -37.86 52.10 43.97
C LEU A 49 -37.18 50.73 44.06
N LEU A 50 -37.76 49.77 44.80
CA LEU A 50 -37.28 48.39 44.84
C LEU A 50 -37.40 47.72 43.46
N GLN A 51 -38.53 47.85 42.77
CA GLN A 51 -38.75 47.30 41.44
C GLN A 51 -37.77 47.91 40.41
N LEU A 52 -37.51 49.22 40.49
CA LEU A 52 -36.48 49.89 39.67
C LEU A 52 -35.08 49.35 39.99
N GLY A 53 -34.74 49.15 41.26
CA GLY A 53 -33.47 48.56 41.70
C GLY A 53 -33.26 47.12 41.20
N HIS A 54 -34.33 46.31 41.21
CA HIS A 54 -34.32 44.97 40.60
C HIS A 54 -34.11 45.03 39.09
N GLY A 55 -34.87 45.87 38.37
CA GLY A 55 -34.72 46.03 36.92
C GLY A 55 -33.33 46.52 36.50
N LEU A 56 -32.74 47.44 37.27
CA LEU A 56 -31.38 47.93 37.05
C LEU A 56 -30.32 46.84 37.33
N LYS A 57 -30.49 46.06 38.39
CA LYS A 57 -29.64 44.92 38.72
C LYS A 57 -29.66 43.85 37.61
N ASP A 58 -30.84 43.51 37.11
CA ASP A 58 -31.01 42.49 36.07
C ASP A 58 -30.45 42.98 34.72
N PHE A 59 -30.61 44.27 34.40
CA PHE A 59 -29.92 44.90 33.27
C PHE A 59 -28.40 44.78 33.40
N VAL A 60 -27.81 45.16 34.54
CA VAL A 60 -26.36 45.07 34.77
C VAL A 60 -25.85 43.62 34.68
N HIS A 61 -26.58 42.64 35.21
CA HIS A 61 -26.23 41.22 35.05
C HIS A 61 -26.28 40.78 33.57
N LYS A 62 -27.31 41.18 32.82
CA LYS A 62 -27.45 40.85 31.39
C LYS A 62 -26.35 41.49 30.56
N THR A 63 -26.05 42.77 30.75
CA THR A 63 -24.95 43.48 30.07
C THR A 63 -23.59 42.85 30.42
N LYS A 64 -23.34 42.48 31.68
CA LYS A 64 -22.12 41.74 32.07
C LYS A 64 -22.00 40.39 31.36
N GLY A 65 -23.11 39.67 31.21
CA GLY A 65 -23.16 38.43 30.42
C GLY A 65 -22.79 38.64 28.94
N GLN A 66 -23.36 39.66 28.31
CA GLN A 66 -23.06 40.02 26.91
C GLN A 66 -21.59 40.45 26.72
N ILE A 67 -21.04 41.24 27.64
CA ILE A 67 -19.63 41.66 27.61
C ILE A 67 -18.70 40.44 27.73
N ASN A 68 -19.00 39.47 28.60
CA ASN A 68 -18.21 38.26 28.74
C ASN A 68 -18.24 37.38 27.47
N ASP A 69 -19.38 37.24 26.81
CA ASP A 69 -19.52 36.53 25.53
C ASP A 69 -18.71 37.22 24.41
N ILE A 70 -18.71 38.56 24.36
CA ILE A 70 -17.88 39.33 23.43
C ILE A 70 -16.38 39.09 23.70
N PHE A 71 -15.94 39.10 24.96
CA PHE A 71 -14.52 38.81 25.30
C PHE A 71 -14.11 37.37 24.95
N GLN A 72 -14.97 36.38 25.16
CA GLN A 72 -14.70 35.00 24.74
C GLN A 72 -14.54 34.88 23.22
N LYS A 73 -15.40 35.56 22.45
CA LYS A 73 -15.33 35.60 20.97
C LYS A 73 -14.09 36.32 20.46
N LEU A 74 -13.67 37.41 21.10
CA LEU A 74 -12.40 38.09 20.81
C LEU A 74 -11.21 37.17 21.04
N ASN A 75 -11.13 36.50 22.20
CA ASN A 75 -10.02 35.60 22.51
C ASN A 75 -9.91 34.42 21.52
N ILE A 76 -11.05 33.85 21.09
CA ILE A 76 -11.10 32.82 20.04
C ILE A 76 -10.62 33.38 18.69
N PHE A 77 -10.97 34.63 18.36
CA PHE A 77 -10.55 35.28 17.12
C PHE A 77 -9.05 35.58 17.10
N ASP A 78 -8.49 36.10 18.19
CA ASP A 78 -7.05 36.38 18.31
C ASP A 78 -6.21 35.10 18.20
N GLN A 79 -6.64 34.02 18.85
CA GLN A 79 -6.01 32.70 18.70
C GLN A 79 -6.11 32.18 17.26
N SER A 80 -7.29 32.30 16.63
CA SER A 80 -7.49 31.91 15.22
C SER A 80 -6.60 32.72 14.26
N PHE A 81 -6.36 34.00 14.57
CA PHE A 81 -5.48 34.87 13.79
C PHE A 81 -3.99 34.50 13.95
N TYR A 82 -3.58 34.12 15.16
CA TYR A 82 -2.24 33.61 15.42
C TYR A 82 -1.97 32.31 14.65
N ASP A 83 -2.88 31.34 14.73
CA ASP A 83 -2.78 30.07 14.02
C ASP A 83 -2.74 30.27 12.48
N LEU A 84 -3.55 31.20 11.97
CA LEU A 84 -3.55 31.56 10.54
C LEU A 84 -2.24 32.23 10.10
N SER A 85 -1.64 33.06 10.96
CA SER A 85 -0.34 33.68 10.73
C SER A 85 0.78 32.63 10.67
N LEU A 86 0.80 31.68 11.61
CA LEU A 86 1.76 30.57 11.63
C LEU A 86 1.67 29.75 10.34
N GLN A 87 0.46 29.31 9.97
CA GLN A 87 0.22 28.54 8.74
C GLN A 87 0.56 29.30 7.46
N THR A 88 0.43 30.64 7.45
CA THR A 88 0.84 31.49 6.32
C THR A 88 2.37 31.49 6.15
N ASN A 89 3.13 31.42 7.25
CA ASN A 89 4.59 31.29 7.19
C ASN A 89 5.02 29.87 6.77
N GLU A 90 4.36 28.82 7.24
CA GLU A 90 4.61 27.44 6.80
C GLU A 90 4.42 27.27 5.29
N ILE A 91 3.28 27.72 4.75
CA ILE A 91 2.98 27.69 3.30
C ILE A 91 4.02 28.46 2.49
N LYS A 92 4.56 29.57 3.03
CA LYS A 92 5.58 30.39 2.37
C LYS A 92 6.95 29.70 2.29
N GLU A 93 7.30 28.86 3.26
CA GLU A 93 8.51 28.03 3.17
C GLU A 93 8.28 26.78 2.28
N GLU A 94 7.12 26.14 2.33
CA GLU A 94 6.73 25.09 1.35
C GLU A 94 6.81 25.64 -0.09
N GLU A 95 6.34 26.86 -0.36
CA GLU A 95 6.39 27.48 -1.70
C GLU A 95 7.83 27.71 -2.18
N LYS A 96 8.74 28.12 -1.28
CA LYS A 96 10.17 28.27 -1.59
C LYS A 96 10.82 26.92 -1.92
N GLU A 97 10.47 25.85 -1.20
CA GLU A 97 10.99 24.51 -1.50
C GLU A 97 10.40 23.96 -2.81
N LEU A 98 9.11 24.17 -3.06
CA LEU A 98 8.47 23.82 -4.33
C LEU A 98 9.17 24.53 -5.50
N ARG A 99 9.43 25.84 -5.41
CA ARG A 99 10.21 26.59 -6.41
C ARG A 99 11.61 26.00 -6.63
N ARG A 100 12.33 25.66 -5.55
CA ARG A 100 13.67 25.01 -5.63
C ARG A 100 13.61 23.65 -6.33
N THR A 101 12.60 22.82 -6.05
CA THR A 101 12.44 21.51 -6.70
C THR A 101 12.03 21.66 -8.16
N THR A 102 11.16 22.61 -8.50
CA THR A 102 10.82 22.96 -9.89
C THR A 102 12.05 23.36 -10.70
N SER A 103 12.91 24.24 -10.18
CA SER A 103 14.17 24.61 -10.88
C SER A 103 15.10 23.41 -11.08
N LYS A 104 15.25 22.52 -10.09
CA LYS A 104 16.04 21.28 -10.23
C LYS A 104 15.45 20.33 -11.28
N LEU A 105 14.13 20.21 -11.37
CA LEU A 105 13.45 19.41 -12.38
C LEU A 105 13.61 20.00 -13.79
N GLN A 106 13.57 21.32 -13.93
CA GLN A 106 13.80 21.99 -15.22
C GLN A 106 15.20 21.72 -15.75
N VAL A 107 16.24 21.87 -14.92
CA VAL A 107 17.64 21.56 -15.31
C VAL A 107 17.76 20.10 -15.76
N LYS A 108 17.22 19.15 -14.99
CA LYS A 108 17.23 17.72 -15.37
C LYS A 108 16.46 17.43 -16.66
N ASN A 109 15.40 18.17 -16.95
CA ASN A 109 14.65 18.03 -18.20
C ASN A 109 15.46 18.53 -19.41
N GLU A 110 16.28 19.56 -19.23
CA GLU A 110 17.22 20.04 -20.26
C GLU A 110 18.42 19.08 -20.43
N GLU A 111 18.96 18.50 -19.35
CA GLU A 111 19.94 17.40 -19.39
C GLU A 111 19.41 16.20 -20.20
N VAL A 112 18.19 15.73 -19.89
CA VAL A 112 17.54 14.61 -20.60
C VAL A 112 17.29 14.93 -22.07
N LYS A 113 16.87 16.17 -22.38
CA LYS A 113 16.71 16.63 -23.78
C LYS A 113 18.03 16.59 -24.55
N ASN A 114 19.13 17.04 -23.93
CA ASN A 114 20.45 17.02 -24.57
C ASN A 114 20.96 15.59 -24.77
N MET A 115 20.82 14.70 -23.78
CA MET A 115 21.13 13.28 -23.91
C MET A 115 20.30 12.60 -25.00
N SER A 116 19.02 12.97 -25.16
CA SER A 116 18.17 12.46 -26.24
C SER A 116 18.64 12.89 -27.63
N LEU A 117 19.11 14.14 -27.79
CA LEU A 117 19.69 14.62 -29.04
C LEU A 117 21.01 13.90 -29.37
N GLU A 118 21.88 13.70 -28.37
CA GLU A 118 23.13 12.96 -28.53
C GLU A 118 22.88 11.48 -28.90
N LEU A 119 21.92 10.82 -28.24
CA LEU A 119 21.54 9.44 -28.52
C LEU A 119 20.98 9.29 -29.94
N ASN A 120 20.14 10.21 -30.40
CA ASN A 120 19.63 10.22 -31.78
C ASN A 120 20.78 10.40 -32.79
N SER A 121 21.73 11.31 -32.55
CA SER A 121 22.91 11.48 -33.42
C SER A 121 23.77 10.22 -33.49
N LYS A 122 23.93 9.49 -32.39
CA LYS A 122 24.64 8.20 -32.35
C LYS A 122 23.86 7.09 -33.07
N LEU A 123 22.53 7.09 -32.97
CA LEU A 123 21.66 6.13 -33.64
C LEU A 123 21.76 6.24 -35.16
N GLU A 124 21.72 7.45 -35.73
CA GLU A 124 21.89 7.65 -37.18
C GLU A 124 23.28 7.21 -37.65
N SER A 125 24.34 7.56 -36.92
CA SER A 125 25.71 7.14 -37.25
C SER A 125 25.89 5.61 -37.27
N LEU A 126 25.28 4.89 -36.32
CA LEU A 126 25.25 3.43 -36.30
C LEU A 126 24.39 2.83 -37.43
N LEU A 127 23.35 3.56 -37.88
CA LEU A 127 22.50 3.16 -39.00
C LEU A 127 23.26 3.26 -40.34
N GLU A 128 24.04 4.32 -40.53
CA GLU A 128 24.98 4.46 -41.67
C GLU A 128 26.05 3.36 -41.66
N GLU A 129 26.70 3.10 -40.52
CA GLU A 129 27.71 2.03 -40.42
C GLU A 129 27.11 0.64 -40.72
N LYS A 130 25.91 0.36 -40.20
CA LYS A 130 25.16 -0.87 -40.52
C LYS A 130 24.92 -1.02 -42.03
N ILE A 131 24.53 0.04 -42.73
CA ILE A 131 24.34 0.02 -44.19
C ILE A 131 25.66 -0.29 -44.91
N LEU A 132 26.77 0.34 -44.50
CA LEU A 132 28.10 0.09 -45.06
C LEU A 132 28.57 -1.35 -44.83
N LEU A 133 28.35 -1.91 -43.64
CA LEU A 133 28.67 -3.31 -43.33
C LEU A 133 27.81 -4.27 -44.17
N GLN A 134 26.50 -4.00 -44.32
CA GLN A 134 25.61 -4.79 -45.18
C GLN A 134 25.97 -4.72 -46.67
N GLN A 135 26.66 -3.67 -47.13
CA GLN A 135 27.23 -3.61 -48.48
C GLN A 135 28.53 -4.42 -48.59
N LYS A 136 29.42 -4.32 -47.59
CA LYS A 136 30.66 -5.12 -47.52
C LYS A 136 30.39 -6.62 -47.48
N VAL A 137 29.41 -7.07 -46.69
CA VAL A 137 29.00 -8.48 -46.62
C VAL A 137 28.53 -8.98 -47.99
N ARG A 138 27.61 -8.27 -48.66
CA ARG A 138 27.15 -8.62 -50.02
C ARG A 138 28.25 -8.63 -51.07
N TYR A 139 29.28 -7.79 -50.92
CA TYR A 139 30.47 -7.84 -51.78
C TYR A 139 31.30 -9.11 -51.52
N LEU A 140 31.51 -9.48 -50.26
CA LEU A 140 32.26 -10.70 -49.89
C LEU A 140 31.51 -11.98 -50.30
N GLU A 141 30.18 -12.04 -50.14
CA GLU A 141 29.32 -13.12 -50.65
C GLU A 141 29.49 -13.30 -52.16
N LYS A 142 29.54 -12.18 -52.92
CA LYS A 142 29.77 -12.20 -54.37
C LYS A 142 31.19 -12.66 -54.74
N GLN A 143 32.20 -12.35 -53.93
CA GLN A 143 33.55 -12.86 -54.16
C GLN A 143 33.68 -14.35 -53.81
N LEU A 144 33.07 -14.80 -52.71
CA LEU A 144 33.05 -16.21 -52.32
C LEU A 144 32.36 -17.08 -53.37
N THR A 145 31.20 -16.66 -53.87
CA THR A 145 30.48 -17.38 -54.94
C THR A 145 31.24 -17.40 -56.26
N ASN A 146 31.97 -16.34 -56.61
CA ASN A 146 32.89 -16.34 -57.77
C ASN A 146 34.08 -17.30 -57.57
N LEU A 147 34.67 -17.36 -56.38
CA LEU A 147 35.78 -18.27 -56.07
C LEU A 147 35.35 -19.74 -56.15
N ILE A 148 34.21 -20.09 -55.54
CA ILE A 148 33.61 -21.43 -55.62
C ILE A 148 33.35 -21.83 -57.09
N LYS A 149 32.86 -20.90 -57.92
CA LYS A 149 32.57 -21.16 -59.34
C LYS A 149 33.83 -21.31 -60.22
N ASN A 150 34.96 -20.76 -59.80
CA ASN A 150 36.21 -20.76 -60.56
C ASN A 150 37.23 -21.81 -60.06
N GLN A 151 36.87 -22.62 -59.06
CA GLN A 151 37.71 -23.72 -58.60
C GLN A 151 37.61 -24.89 -59.61
N PRO A 152 38.74 -25.38 -60.17
CA PRO A 152 38.71 -26.50 -61.11
C PRO A 152 38.31 -27.80 -60.39
N GLU A 153 37.68 -28.72 -61.13
CA GLU A 153 37.31 -30.04 -60.63
C GLU A 153 38.56 -30.85 -60.21
N ILE A 154 38.85 -30.83 -58.91
CA ILE A 154 39.63 -31.90 -58.28
C ILE A 154 38.69 -33.11 -58.29
N GLN A 155 39.11 -34.20 -58.95
CA GLN A 155 38.34 -35.44 -58.99
C GLN A 155 38.07 -35.91 -57.55
N GLU A 156 36.81 -35.92 -57.12
CA GLU A 156 36.44 -36.44 -55.80
C GLU A 156 36.90 -37.91 -55.71
N HIS A 157 37.70 -38.24 -54.69
CA HIS A 157 37.96 -39.63 -54.37
C HIS A 157 36.62 -40.34 -54.12
N PRO A 158 36.41 -41.59 -54.59
CA PRO A 158 35.12 -42.27 -54.47
C PRO A 158 34.67 -42.43 -53.01
N GLU A 159 35.62 -42.49 -52.08
CA GLU A 159 35.39 -42.48 -50.63
C GLU A 159 34.74 -41.15 -50.17
N VAL A 160 35.19 -40.00 -50.68
CA VAL A 160 34.62 -38.68 -50.38
C VAL A 160 33.19 -38.58 -50.92
N THR A 161 32.96 -39.01 -52.16
CA THR A 161 31.60 -39.02 -52.73
C THR A 161 30.67 -39.99 -51.97
N SER A 162 31.18 -41.12 -51.47
CA SER A 162 30.41 -42.05 -50.62
C SER A 162 30.11 -41.48 -49.23
N LEU A 163 31.02 -40.70 -48.65
CA LEU A 163 30.83 -40.05 -47.37
C LEU A 163 29.85 -38.87 -47.51
N LYS A 164 29.90 -38.16 -48.64
CA LYS A 164 29.00 -37.08 -49.02
C LYS A 164 27.56 -37.57 -49.16
N THR A 165 27.32 -38.66 -49.91
CA THR A 165 25.98 -39.25 -50.01
C THR A 165 25.50 -39.83 -48.68
N PHE A 166 26.38 -40.39 -47.85
CA PHE A 166 26.03 -40.82 -46.49
C PHE A 166 25.62 -39.64 -45.58
N VAL A 167 26.33 -38.50 -45.64
CA VAL A 167 25.99 -37.29 -44.89
C VAL A 167 24.68 -36.66 -45.39
N GLU A 168 24.48 -36.57 -46.71
CA GLU A 168 23.21 -36.13 -47.30
C GLU A 168 22.05 -37.06 -46.91
N GLN A 169 22.29 -38.38 -46.83
CA GLN A 169 21.28 -39.33 -46.38
C GLN A 169 20.96 -39.16 -44.88
N GLN A 170 21.97 -38.92 -44.02
CA GLN A 170 21.74 -38.62 -42.60
C GLN A 170 20.99 -37.29 -42.38
N ASP A 171 21.36 -36.22 -43.09
CA ASP A 171 20.67 -34.92 -43.00
C ASP A 171 19.19 -35.02 -43.41
N ASN A 172 18.88 -35.80 -44.46
CA ASN A 172 17.50 -36.09 -44.84
C ASN A 172 16.75 -36.92 -43.78
N SER A 173 17.38 -37.94 -43.19
CA SER A 173 16.78 -38.70 -42.06
C SER A 173 16.58 -37.83 -40.81
N ILE A 174 17.46 -36.87 -40.51
CA ILE A 174 17.30 -35.93 -39.40
C ILE A 174 16.11 -35.00 -39.63
N LYS A 175 15.90 -34.51 -40.85
CA LYS A 175 14.73 -33.69 -41.21
C LYS A 175 13.41 -34.46 -41.07
N ASP A 176 13.36 -35.69 -41.57
CA ASP A 176 12.19 -36.58 -41.43
C ASP A 176 11.87 -36.90 -39.96
N LEU A 177 12.90 -37.13 -39.15
CA LEU A 177 12.75 -37.33 -37.70
C LEU A 177 12.21 -36.07 -36.99
N LEU A 178 12.73 -34.89 -37.33
CA LEU A 178 12.25 -33.61 -36.77
C LEU A 178 10.79 -33.32 -37.16
N GLN A 179 10.43 -33.58 -38.42
CA GLN A 179 9.05 -33.43 -38.90
C GLN A 179 8.10 -34.43 -38.21
N THR A 180 8.56 -35.66 -37.96
CA THR A 180 7.82 -36.67 -37.18
C THR A 180 7.60 -36.22 -35.74
N VAL A 181 8.60 -35.60 -35.10
CA VAL A 181 8.47 -35.05 -33.73
C VAL A 181 7.50 -33.87 -33.67
N GLU A 182 7.51 -32.95 -34.66
CA GLU A 182 6.54 -31.86 -34.71
C GLU A 182 5.10 -32.38 -34.86
N GLU A 183 4.89 -33.38 -35.71
CA GLU A 183 3.55 -33.96 -35.94
C GLU A 183 3.05 -34.78 -34.73
N GLN A 184 3.94 -35.51 -34.03
CA GLN A 184 3.59 -36.11 -32.74
C GLN A 184 3.22 -35.05 -31.68
N TYR A 185 3.93 -33.92 -31.64
CA TYR A 185 3.59 -32.82 -30.74
C TYR A 185 2.22 -32.20 -31.08
N ARG A 186 1.85 -32.10 -32.36
CA ARG A 186 0.49 -31.68 -32.77
C ARG A 186 -0.58 -32.68 -32.32
N GLN A 187 -0.38 -33.97 -32.56
CA GLN A 187 -1.33 -35.01 -32.14
C GLN A 187 -1.54 -35.02 -30.62
N LEU A 188 -0.48 -34.87 -29.83
CA LEU A 188 -0.56 -34.78 -28.37
C LEU A 188 -1.36 -33.55 -27.92
N ASN A 189 -1.13 -32.38 -28.53
CA ASN A 189 -1.90 -31.17 -28.23
C ASN A 189 -3.38 -31.32 -28.61
N GLN A 190 -3.68 -31.98 -29.74
CA GLN A 190 -5.05 -32.25 -30.17
C GLN A 190 -5.79 -33.20 -29.21
N GLN A 191 -5.13 -34.27 -28.75
CA GLN A 191 -5.66 -35.15 -27.70
C GLN A 191 -5.89 -34.38 -26.38
N HIS A 192 -4.94 -33.53 -25.97
CA HIS A 192 -5.07 -32.72 -24.76
C HIS A 192 -6.24 -31.72 -24.85
N SER A 193 -6.50 -31.15 -26.04
CA SER A 193 -7.70 -30.34 -26.31
C SER A 193 -8.99 -31.16 -26.23
N GLN A 194 -9.01 -32.38 -26.77
CA GLN A 194 -10.19 -33.27 -26.70
C GLN A 194 -10.50 -33.70 -25.27
N ILE A 195 -9.48 -34.05 -24.47
CA ILE A 195 -9.65 -34.36 -23.04
C ILE A 195 -10.28 -33.17 -22.32
N LYS A 196 -9.77 -31.95 -22.56
CA LYS A 196 -10.29 -30.72 -21.97
C LYS A 196 -11.73 -30.39 -22.42
N GLU A 197 -12.10 -30.72 -23.65
CA GLU A 197 -13.48 -30.62 -24.13
C GLU A 197 -14.40 -31.61 -23.37
N ILE A 198 -13.97 -32.87 -23.23
CA ILE A 198 -14.71 -33.93 -22.52
C ILE A 198 -14.86 -33.60 -21.02
N GLU A 199 -13.81 -33.11 -20.35
CA GLU A 199 -13.87 -32.64 -18.96
C GLU A 199 -14.88 -31.49 -18.79
N ASN A 200 -14.94 -30.56 -19.74
CA ASN A 200 -15.91 -29.45 -19.72
C ASN A 200 -17.34 -29.92 -20.02
N GLN A 201 -17.53 -31.01 -20.77
CA GLN A 201 -18.85 -31.62 -20.97
C GLN A 201 -19.29 -32.42 -19.72
N LEU A 202 -18.42 -33.23 -19.12
CA LEU A 202 -18.67 -33.94 -17.86
C LEU A 202 -19.02 -32.97 -16.71
N ARG A 203 -18.34 -31.82 -16.63
CA ARG A 203 -18.68 -30.74 -15.68
C ARG A 203 -20.02 -30.05 -15.91
N ARG A 204 -20.72 -30.32 -17.04
CA ARG A 204 -22.04 -29.73 -17.36
C ARG A 204 -23.21 -30.70 -17.16
N THR A 205 -22.97 -32.00 -16.98
CA THR A 205 -24.03 -33.02 -16.85
C THR A 205 -24.17 -33.63 -15.45
N GLY A 206 -23.35 -33.26 -14.47
CA GLY A 206 -23.31 -33.91 -13.15
C GLY A 206 -23.90 -33.11 -11.98
N ILE A 207 -25.15 -33.40 -11.62
CA ILE A 207 -25.75 -33.24 -10.28
C ILE A 207 -26.73 -34.44 -10.10
N GLN A 208 -26.79 -35.21 -9.01
CA GLN A 208 -26.10 -35.11 -7.69
C GLN A 208 -25.13 -36.33 -7.50
N GLU A 209 -25.13 -37.24 -6.52
CA GLU A 209 -25.91 -37.49 -5.28
C GLU A 209 -25.10 -38.37 -4.27
N SER A 210 -25.45 -38.29 -2.97
CA SER A 210 -25.21 -39.28 -1.89
C SER A 210 -23.83 -39.94 -1.65
N THR A 211 -23.26 -39.61 -0.48
CA THR A 211 -22.29 -40.40 0.33
C THR A 211 -22.87 -41.73 0.84
N GLU A 212 -22.09 -42.84 0.87
CA GLU A 212 -21.84 -43.67 2.08
C GLU A 212 -20.99 -44.96 1.83
N ASN A 213 -20.17 -45.33 2.84
CA ASN A 213 -19.81 -46.69 3.37
C ASN A 213 -19.67 -47.91 2.41
N SER A 214 -18.65 -48.82 2.49
CA SER A 214 -17.60 -49.06 3.51
C SER A 214 -16.56 -50.17 3.13
N LEU A 215 -15.36 -50.07 3.73
CA LEU A 215 -14.37 -51.13 4.13
C LEU A 215 -13.64 -52.09 3.14
N SER A 216 -12.43 -52.49 3.59
CA SER A 216 -11.57 -53.64 3.16
C SER A 216 -10.71 -53.47 1.88
N SER A 217 -9.40 -53.80 1.82
CA SER A 217 -8.48 -54.34 2.84
C SER A 217 -6.97 -54.04 2.58
N LYS A 218 -6.18 -54.02 3.68
CA LYS A 218 -4.71 -54.19 3.84
C LYS A 218 -3.73 -54.02 2.63
N PRO A 219 -2.75 -53.10 2.72
CA PRO A 219 -1.47 -53.20 2.01
C PRO A 219 -0.56 -54.32 2.56
N ARG A 220 0.37 -54.82 1.74
CA ARG A 220 1.44 -55.77 2.14
C ARG A 220 2.82 -55.13 1.88
N ALA A 221 3.80 -55.43 2.72
CA ALA A 221 5.09 -54.73 2.77
C ALA A 221 5.94 -54.83 1.48
N PRO A 222 6.80 -53.82 1.19
CA PRO A 222 7.78 -53.87 0.11
C PRO A 222 8.89 -54.90 0.38
N ARG A 223 9.61 -55.32 -0.66
CA ARG A 223 10.85 -56.10 -0.54
C ARG A 223 12.09 -55.22 -0.65
N THR A 224 13.04 -55.47 0.25
CA THR A 224 14.36 -54.85 0.29
C THR A 224 15.29 -55.38 -0.79
N THR A 225 16.07 -54.48 -1.42
CA THR A 225 17.36 -54.83 -2.02
C THR A 225 18.35 -53.67 -1.87
N LEU A 226 19.25 -53.75 -0.88
CA LEU A 226 20.57 -53.10 -0.94
C LEU A 226 21.50 -54.08 -1.72
N PHE A 227 22.71 -53.78 -2.17
CA PHE A 227 23.76 -52.83 -1.75
C PHE A 227 24.45 -52.26 -3.04
N LEU A 228 25.28 -51.21 -3.03
CA LEU A 228 26.61 -51.15 -2.39
C LEU A 228 27.04 -49.74 -1.98
N HIS A 229 28.03 -49.71 -1.09
CA HIS A 229 28.53 -48.55 -0.37
C HIS A 229 30.05 -48.48 -0.60
N LEU A 230 30.58 -47.28 -0.80
CA LEU A 230 32.01 -46.98 -0.78
C LEU A 230 32.17 -45.58 -0.19
N ASN A 231 33.10 -45.45 0.75
CA ASN A 231 33.24 -44.30 1.65
C ASN A 231 34.41 -43.39 1.25
N GLU A 232 34.51 -42.27 1.97
CA GLU A 232 35.65 -41.33 2.01
C GLU A 232 35.80 -40.45 0.74
N THR A 233 36.21 -39.18 0.83
CA THR A 233 36.74 -38.37 1.94
C THR A 233 35.98 -37.04 2.15
N ASN A 234 36.28 -36.33 3.24
CA ASN A 234 35.74 -35.00 3.54
C ASN A 234 35.98 -33.96 2.42
N ASN A 235 34.92 -33.26 2.01
CA ASN A 235 34.96 -31.89 1.49
C ASN A 235 33.63 -31.20 1.89
N VAL A 236 33.62 -30.62 3.10
CA VAL A 236 32.43 -30.00 3.70
C VAL A 236 32.35 -28.54 3.27
N GLU A 237 31.70 -28.26 2.13
CA GLU A 237 31.48 -26.85 1.72
C GLU A 237 30.30 -26.62 0.75
N HIS A 238 29.17 -27.34 0.91
CA HIS A 238 28.05 -27.14 -0.02
C HIS A 238 26.61 -27.48 0.47
N ASP A 239 26.11 -26.87 1.56
CA ASP A 239 24.65 -26.53 1.63
C ASP A 239 24.16 -25.54 2.71
N ASP A 240 25.03 -24.84 3.45
CA ASP A 240 24.65 -24.21 4.73
C ASP A 240 23.81 -22.90 4.69
N ILE A 241 22.95 -22.70 3.68
CA ILE A 241 22.05 -21.54 3.60
C ILE A 241 20.71 -21.85 4.30
N PRO A 242 20.32 -21.10 5.36
CA PRO A 242 19.11 -21.37 6.14
C PRO A 242 17.81 -21.16 5.35
N ALA A 243 16.76 -21.92 5.68
CA ALA A 243 15.48 -21.87 4.95
C ALA A 243 14.62 -20.64 5.27
N ASN A 244 14.67 -20.15 6.53
CA ASN A 244 13.91 -19.00 7.01
C ASN A 244 14.59 -18.31 8.22
N CYS A 245 14.03 -17.20 8.69
CA CYS A 245 14.53 -16.47 9.87
C CYS A 245 14.53 -17.28 11.17
N THR A 246 13.66 -18.29 11.32
CA THR A 246 13.66 -19.19 12.48
C THR A 246 14.87 -20.13 12.44
N THR A 247 15.27 -20.63 11.26
CA THR A 247 16.51 -21.41 11.11
C THR A 247 17.75 -20.60 11.48
N ILE A 248 17.80 -19.32 11.08
CA ILE A 248 18.87 -18.38 11.47
C ILE A 248 18.94 -18.23 13.00
N TYR A 249 17.77 -18.03 13.62
CA TYR A 249 17.65 -17.85 15.07
C TYR A 249 18.06 -19.10 15.86
N ASN A 250 17.66 -20.29 15.40
CA ASN A 250 17.98 -21.56 16.03
C ASN A 250 19.47 -21.93 15.90
N ARG A 251 20.20 -21.33 14.94
CA ARG A 251 21.68 -21.39 14.84
C ARG A 251 22.40 -20.48 15.85
N GLY A 252 21.66 -19.71 16.66
CA GLY A 252 22.20 -18.82 17.68
C GLY A 252 22.37 -17.36 17.25
N GLU A 253 21.99 -16.98 16.04
CA GLU A 253 21.99 -15.58 15.60
C GLU A 253 20.79 -14.83 16.21
N ARG A 254 21.05 -13.72 16.91
CA ARG A 254 20.07 -12.97 17.70
C ARG A 254 19.91 -11.52 17.27
N THR A 255 20.66 -11.06 16.26
CA THR A 255 20.62 -9.68 15.78
C THR A 255 19.60 -9.50 14.66
N ARG A 256 18.78 -8.44 14.77
CA ARG A 256 17.84 -8.02 13.72
C ARG A 256 18.62 -7.41 12.54
N GLY A 257 18.33 -7.84 11.32
CA GLY A 257 19.16 -7.51 10.16
C GLY A 257 18.70 -8.16 8.86
N ILE A 258 19.50 -7.97 7.81
CA ILE A 258 19.27 -8.55 6.48
C ILE A 258 20.06 -9.84 6.36
N TYR A 259 19.39 -10.93 6.00
CA TYR A 259 19.99 -12.27 5.86
C TYR A 259 19.60 -12.93 4.55
N SER A 260 20.53 -13.71 3.99
CA SER A 260 20.27 -14.59 2.85
C SER A 260 19.59 -15.87 3.31
N ILE A 261 18.47 -16.24 2.69
CA ILE A 261 17.78 -17.52 2.92
C ILE A 261 17.61 -18.30 1.60
N ARG A 262 17.45 -19.62 1.71
CA ARG A 262 17.08 -20.52 0.62
C ARG A 262 15.85 -21.35 0.99
N PRO A 263 14.64 -20.81 0.79
CA PRO A 263 13.39 -21.56 0.91
C PRO A 263 13.38 -22.81 -0.01
N SER A 264 12.76 -23.90 0.43
CA SER A 264 12.80 -25.20 -0.27
C SER A 264 12.37 -25.10 -1.73
N ASN A 265 13.18 -25.62 -2.66
CA ASN A 265 13.00 -25.48 -4.11
C ASN A 265 12.76 -24.01 -4.52
N SER A 266 13.73 -23.13 -4.22
CA SER A 266 13.77 -21.73 -4.67
C SER A 266 15.22 -21.23 -4.81
N GLN A 267 15.40 -20.06 -5.42
CA GLN A 267 16.69 -19.37 -5.48
C GLN A 267 17.01 -18.69 -4.14
N VAL A 268 18.30 -18.45 -3.87
CA VAL A 268 18.73 -17.70 -2.68
C VAL A 268 18.27 -16.24 -2.79
N PHE A 269 17.68 -15.69 -1.73
CA PHE A 269 17.33 -14.26 -1.67
C PHE A 269 17.42 -13.69 -0.26
N ASN A 270 17.49 -12.37 -0.17
CA ASN A 270 17.62 -11.65 1.09
C ASN A 270 16.25 -11.32 1.70
N VAL A 271 16.14 -11.44 3.01
CA VAL A 271 14.99 -11.03 3.84
C VAL A 271 15.47 -10.16 5.00
N TYR A 272 14.56 -9.40 5.63
CA TYR A 272 14.81 -8.79 6.93
C TYR A 272 14.24 -9.69 8.04
N CYS A 273 15.10 -10.10 8.98
CA CYS A 273 14.69 -10.84 10.17
C CYS A 273 14.56 -9.90 11.37
N ASP A 274 13.41 -9.92 12.05
CA ASP A 274 13.11 -9.12 13.24
C ASP A 274 12.86 -10.05 14.43
N VAL A 275 13.68 -9.91 15.48
CA VAL A 275 13.71 -10.82 16.63
C VAL A 275 12.79 -10.28 17.74
N LYS A 276 11.86 -11.12 18.21
CA LYS A 276 10.75 -10.75 19.11
C LYS A 276 10.48 -11.90 20.08
N SER A 277 10.45 -11.62 21.39
CA SER A 277 10.03 -12.57 22.44
C SER A 277 10.59 -13.98 22.26
N ASP A 278 11.93 -14.07 22.17
CA ASP A 278 12.70 -15.29 21.94
C ASP A 278 12.35 -16.11 20.67
N SER A 279 11.74 -15.47 19.67
CA SER A 279 11.50 -15.99 18.32
C SER A 279 12.01 -15.03 17.24
N SER A 280 12.13 -15.48 15.99
CA SER A 280 12.53 -14.62 14.86
C SER A 280 11.51 -14.64 13.74
N TRP A 281 11.19 -13.46 13.21
CA TRP A 281 10.12 -13.23 12.25
C TRP A 281 10.69 -12.71 10.93
N THR A 282 10.13 -13.19 9.82
CA THR A 282 10.50 -12.75 8.47
C THR A 282 9.60 -11.59 8.04
N LEU A 283 10.14 -10.40 7.79
CA LEU A 283 9.32 -9.28 7.29
C LEU A 283 9.03 -9.46 5.80
N ILE A 284 7.75 -9.40 5.43
CA ILE A 284 7.28 -9.47 4.05
C ILE A 284 6.83 -8.11 3.50
N GLN A 285 6.47 -7.17 4.39
CA GLN A 285 6.11 -5.79 4.07
C GLN A 285 6.51 -4.86 5.21
N HIS A 286 6.98 -3.65 4.88
CA HIS A 286 7.26 -2.59 5.85
C HIS A 286 6.93 -1.20 5.27
N ARG A 287 6.19 -0.39 6.04
CA ARG A 287 5.86 1.03 5.78
C ARG A 287 6.20 1.86 7.01
N THR A 288 6.75 3.06 6.85
CA THR A 288 7.19 3.90 8.00
C THR A 288 7.28 5.39 7.69
N ASP A 289 7.53 5.80 6.44
CA ASP A 289 7.84 7.21 6.11
C ASP A 289 7.36 7.70 4.72
N GLY A 290 6.91 6.79 3.86
CA GLY A 290 6.52 7.06 2.48
C GLY A 290 7.67 7.17 1.48
N SER A 291 8.87 6.69 1.81
CA SER A 291 10.04 6.69 0.93
C SER A 291 9.87 5.81 -0.31
N GLN A 292 9.06 4.75 -0.24
CA GLN A 292 8.82 3.83 -1.36
C GLN A 292 7.42 4.02 -1.97
N ASN A 293 7.36 4.08 -3.30
CA ASN A 293 6.09 4.05 -4.02
C ASN A 293 5.57 2.60 -4.13
N PHE A 294 4.42 2.32 -3.52
CA PHE A 294 3.72 1.02 -3.58
C PHE A 294 2.70 0.92 -4.72
N ASN A 295 2.39 2.01 -5.45
CA ASN A 295 1.55 1.93 -6.65
C ASN A 295 2.38 1.36 -7.81
N LYS A 296 2.37 0.03 -7.91
CA LYS A 296 3.30 -0.80 -8.69
C LYS A 296 2.53 -1.86 -9.50
N THR A 297 3.16 -2.34 -10.57
CA THR A 297 2.61 -3.40 -11.44
C THR A 297 2.54 -4.76 -10.77
N TRP A 298 1.76 -5.68 -11.33
CA TRP A 298 1.71 -7.09 -10.94
C TRP A 298 3.12 -7.70 -10.86
N GLU A 299 3.94 -7.47 -11.87
CA GLU A 299 5.31 -7.98 -11.94
C GLU A 299 6.22 -7.43 -10.83
N ASN A 300 6.08 -6.15 -10.48
CA ASN A 300 6.79 -5.58 -9.32
C ASN A 300 6.29 -6.24 -8.02
N TYR A 301 4.98 -6.47 -7.86
CA TYR A 301 4.44 -7.18 -6.70
C TYR A 301 4.81 -8.67 -6.65
N ARG A 302 5.03 -9.30 -7.80
CA ARG A 302 5.47 -10.69 -7.95
C ARG A 302 6.89 -10.89 -7.46
N TYR A 303 7.83 -10.05 -7.91
CA TYR A 303 9.26 -10.20 -7.61
C TYR A 303 9.78 -9.34 -6.44
N GLY A 304 9.02 -8.34 -5.99
CA GLY A 304 9.37 -7.47 -4.86
C GLY A 304 9.96 -6.11 -5.28
N PHE A 305 9.89 -5.13 -4.38
CA PHE A 305 10.41 -3.78 -4.59
C PHE A 305 10.68 -3.05 -3.27
N GLY A 306 11.46 -1.97 -3.33
CA GLY A 306 11.87 -1.19 -2.16
C GLY A 306 13.18 -1.68 -1.56
N ARG A 307 13.45 -1.32 -0.30
CA ARG A 307 14.70 -1.66 0.40
C ARG A 307 14.41 -2.39 1.71
N LEU A 308 15.12 -3.50 1.95
CA LEU A 308 14.97 -4.29 3.18
C LEU A 308 15.36 -3.53 4.46
N ASP A 309 16.17 -2.47 4.35
CA ASP A 309 16.52 -1.55 5.46
C ASP A 309 15.61 -0.30 5.54
N GLY A 310 14.55 -0.23 4.73
CA GLY A 310 13.59 0.88 4.67
C GLY A 310 12.17 0.37 4.41
N GLU A 311 11.40 1.06 3.55
CA GLU A 311 10.11 0.55 3.07
C GLU A 311 10.28 -0.47 1.94
N PHE A 312 9.57 -1.60 2.01
CA PHE A 312 9.60 -2.64 0.97
C PHE A 312 8.38 -3.55 0.91
N TRP A 313 8.27 -4.25 -0.22
CA TRP A 313 7.45 -5.43 -0.45
C TRP A 313 8.37 -6.58 -0.89
N LEU A 314 8.36 -7.72 -0.19
CA LEU A 314 9.32 -8.80 -0.43
C LEU A 314 9.17 -9.45 -1.82
N GLY A 315 7.93 -9.58 -2.31
CA GLY A 315 7.57 -10.24 -3.57
C GLY A 315 6.73 -11.50 -3.33
N LEU A 316 5.59 -11.62 -4.03
CA LEU A 316 4.63 -12.72 -3.85
C LEU A 316 5.26 -14.10 -4.09
N GLU A 317 6.15 -14.27 -5.07
CA GLU A 317 6.88 -15.53 -5.30
C GLU A 317 7.77 -15.91 -4.11
N LYS A 318 8.45 -14.93 -3.51
CA LYS A 318 9.34 -15.15 -2.36
C LYS A 318 8.53 -15.51 -1.13
N ILE A 319 7.44 -14.79 -0.88
CA ILE A 319 6.50 -15.10 0.23
C ILE A 319 5.94 -16.52 0.05
N TYR A 320 5.41 -16.84 -1.14
CA TYR A 320 4.91 -18.18 -1.48
C TYR A 320 5.98 -19.28 -1.28
N SER A 321 7.23 -19.02 -1.70
CA SER A 321 8.34 -19.98 -1.54
C SER A 321 8.70 -20.31 -0.08
N ILE A 322 8.45 -19.37 0.84
CA ILE A 322 8.61 -19.57 2.28
C ILE A 322 7.42 -20.36 2.84
N VAL A 323 6.19 -19.88 2.59
CA VAL A 323 4.99 -20.40 3.25
C VAL A 323 4.48 -21.73 2.70
N LYS A 324 4.94 -22.17 1.53
CA LYS A 324 4.63 -23.50 0.98
C LYS A 324 5.27 -24.68 1.74
N GLN A 325 6.13 -24.42 2.72
CA GLN A 325 6.95 -25.45 3.40
C GLN A 325 6.25 -26.08 4.61
N SER A 326 5.45 -25.28 5.32
CA SER A 326 4.81 -25.63 6.60
C SER A 326 3.63 -24.68 6.81
N ASN A 327 2.90 -24.82 7.91
CA ASN A 327 1.99 -23.78 8.36
C ASN A 327 2.79 -22.57 8.87
N TYR A 328 2.26 -21.36 8.67
CA TYR A 328 2.83 -20.08 9.12
C TYR A 328 1.76 -19.19 9.74
N ILE A 329 2.14 -18.37 10.70
CA ILE A 329 1.36 -17.24 11.23
C ILE A 329 1.72 -15.98 10.45
N LEU A 330 0.70 -15.23 10.02
CA LEU A 330 0.84 -13.86 9.53
C LEU A 330 0.53 -12.90 10.67
N ARG A 331 1.54 -12.16 11.13
CA ARG A 331 1.39 -11.09 12.11
C ARG A 331 1.40 -9.74 11.40
N ILE A 332 0.34 -8.97 11.57
CA ILE A 332 0.24 -7.58 11.09
C ILE A 332 0.43 -6.67 12.30
N GLU A 333 1.40 -5.76 12.24
CA GLU A 333 1.61 -4.72 13.24
C GLU A 333 1.34 -3.34 12.64
N LEU A 334 0.67 -2.47 13.40
CA LEU A 334 0.34 -1.11 13.04
C LEU A 334 0.80 -0.16 14.15
N GLU A 335 1.40 0.97 13.80
CA GLU A 335 1.62 2.10 14.71
C GLU A 335 0.74 3.26 14.26
N ASP A 336 0.14 4.02 15.19
CA ASP A 336 -0.59 5.24 14.88
C ASP A 336 0.26 6.51 15.10
N TRP A 337 -0.31 7.67 14.78
CA TRP A 337 0.38 8.97 14.88
C TRP A 337 0.59 9.45 16.32
N ASP A 338 -0.14 8.89 17.29
CA ASP A 338 0.06 9.09 18.72
C ASP A 338 1.07 8.07 19.31
N ASN A 339 1.61 7.18 18.46
CA ASN A 339 2.56 6.10 18.74
C ASN A 339 1.98 4.90 19.50
N ASN A 340 0.65 4.73 19.52
CA ASN A 340 0.02 3.50 20.00
C ASN A 340 0.37 2.34 19.07
N LYS A 341 0.58 1.16 19.65
CA LYS A 341 0.98 -0.05 18.93
C LYS A 341 -0.10 -1.11 18.93
N HIS A 342 -0.45 -1.53 17.73
CA HIS A 342 -1.52 -2.48 17.47
C HIS A 342 -0.99 -3.70 16.73
N TYR A 343 -1.58 -4.86 16.98
CA TYR A 343 -1.27 -6.07 16.24
C TYR A 343 -2.48 -7.00 16.12
N ILE A 344 -2.43 -7.84 15.09
CA ILE A 344 -3.31 -8.99 14.89
C ILE A 344 -2.52 -10.13 14.22
N GLU A 345 -2.89 -11.37 14.51
CA GLU A 345 -2.25 -12.59 14.06
C GLU A 345 -3.27 -13.53 13.43
N TYR A 346 -2.91 -14.10 12.29
CA TYR A 346 -3.74 -15.02 11.53
C TYR A 346 -3.00 -16.31 11.23
N SER A 347 -3.72 -17.44 11.29
CA SER A 347 -3.36 -18.61 10.51
C SER A 347 -3.71 -18.29 9.05
N PHE A 348 -2.78 -18.50 8.13
CA PHE A 348 -2.99 -18.13 6.74
C PHE A 348 -2.47 -19.17 5.75
N HIS A 349 -3.13 -19.23 4.59
CA HIS A 349 -2.66 -19.93 3.42
C HIS A 349 -2.53 -18.94 2.26
N LEU A 350 -1.46 -19.06 1.48
CA LEU A 350 -1.24 -18.29 0.27
C LEU A 350 -1.09 -19.23 -0.92
N GLY A 351 -1.98 -19.11 -1.89
CA GLY A 351 -1.97 -19.89 -3.12
C GLY A 351 -0.82 -19.51 -4.07
N SER A 352 -0.66 -20.29 -5.13
CA SER A 352 0.37 -20.09 -6.16
C SER A 352 0.00 -18.99 -7.17
N HIS A 353 0.91 -18.70 -8.10
CA HIS A 353 0.70 -17.78 -9.22
C HIS A 353 -0.56 -18.11 -10.04
N GLU A 354 -0.85 -19.40 -10.25
CA GLU A 354 -2.02 -19.90 -11.00
C GLU A 354 -3.35 -19.53 -10.32
N THR A 355 -3.33 -19.37 -9.00
CA THR A 355 -4.47 -18.90 -8.19
C THR A 355 -4.54 -17.37 -8.07
N ASN A 356 -3.60 -16.63 -8.66
CA ASN A 356 -3.38 -15.19 -8.42
C ASN A 356 -3.03 -14.88 -6.94
N TYR A 357 -2.29 -15.79 -6.29
CA TYR A 357 -1.88 -15.72 -4.89
C TYR A 357 -3.04 -15.45 -3.92
N THR A 358 -4.12 -16.23 -4.06
CA THR A 358 -5.26 -16.18 -3.13
C THR A 358 -4.80 -16.32 -1.69
N LEU A 359 -5.22 -15.39 -0.83
CA LEU A 359 -5.00 -15.40 0.60
C LEU A 359 -6.27 -15.86 1.32
N HIS A 360 -6.13 -16.87 2.16
CA HIS A 360 -7.17 -17.32 3.09
C HIS A 360 -6.71 -17.08 4.53
N LEU A 361 -7.60 -16.57 5.40
CA LEU A 361 -7.29 -16.12 6.76
C LEU A 361 -8.24 -16.70 7.82
N VAL A 362 -7.70 -16.96 9.00
CA VAL A 362 -8.43 -17.25 10.26
C VAL A 362 -7.70 -16.52 11.40
N GLU A 363 -8.38 -15.70 12.21
CA GLU A 363 -7.78 -15.00 13.35
C GLU A 363 -7.28 -15.99 14.43
N ILE A 364 -6.13 -15.66 15.05
CA ILE A 364 -5.56 -16.37 16.21
C ILE A 364 -5.60 -15.46 17.44
N SER A 365 -5.06 -14.24 17.31
CA SER A 365 -4.89 -13.31 18.44
C SER A 365 -4.78 -11.87 17.95
N GLY A 366 -5.08 -10.89 18.79
CA GLY A 366 -4.89 -9.48 18.45
C GLY A 366 -5.30 -8.51 19.56
N ASN A 367 -4.88 -7.24 19.43
CA ASN A 367 -5.34 -6.14 20.26
C ASN A 367 -6.17 -5.09 19.49
N VAL A 368 -6.50 -5.38 18.23
CA VAL A 368 -7.44 -4.62 17.39
C VAL A 368 -8.45 -5.56 16.74
N PRO A 369 -9.71 -5.14 16.50
CA PRO A 369 -10.69 -6.01 15.87
C PRO A 369 -10.31 -6.29 14.42
N ASN A 370 -10.49 -7.54 14.01
CA ASN A 370 -10.16 -8.03 12.67
C ASN A 370 -10.84 -7.24 11.55
N ALA A 371 -10.02 -6.70 10.64
CA ALA A 371 -10.45 -5.88 9.51
C ALA A 371 -10.47 -6.64 8.17
N LEU A 372 -9.92 -7.87 8.12
CA LEU A 372 -9.82 -8.67 6.90
C LEU A 372 -10.89 -9.78 6.92
N PRO A 373 -11.56 -10.08 5.79
CA PRO A 373 -12.60 -11.13 5.79
C PRO A 373 -11.99 -12.51 6.02
N GLU A 374 -12.43 -13.18 7.07
CA GLU A 374 -12.06 -14.56 7.40
C GLU A 374 -12.82 -15.58 6.54
N HIS A 375 -12.29 -16.80 6.47
CA HIS A 375 -12.92 -17.96 5.84
C HIS A 375 -13.38 -17.71 4.39
N LYS A 376 -12.64 -16.85 3.68
CA LYS A 376 -12.94 -16.36 2.34
C LYS A 376 -11.65 -16.20 1.55
N ASP A 377 -11.74 -16.52 0.27
CA ASP A 377 -10.68 -16.29 -0.70
C ASP A 377 -10.56 -14.80 -1.01
N LEU A 378 -9.41 -14.21 -0.66
CA LEU A 378 -9.05 -12.85 -1.01
C LEU A 378 -8.01 -12.90 -2.13
N VAL A 379 -8.34 -12.38 -3.31
CA VAL A 379 -7.50 -12.54 -4.51
C VAL A 379 -6.57 -11.33 -4.65
N PHE A 380 -5.28 -11.53 -4.92
CA PHE A 380 -4.37 -10.40 -5.13
C PHE A 380 -4.70 -9.69 -6.44
N SER A 381 -4.70 -8.35 -6.46
CA SER A 381 -4.85 -7.58 -7.70
C SER A 381 -4.13 -6.23 -7.63
N THR A 382 -3.66 -5.78 -8.77
CA THR A 382 -2.98 -4.51 -9.02
C THR A 382 -3.74 -3.71 -10.08
N TRP A 383 -3.31 -2.47 -10.38
CA TRP A 383 -3.99 -1.62 -11.37
C TRP A 383 -3.87 -2.13 -12.82
N ASP A 384 -2.94 -3.05 -13.06
CA ASP A 384 -2.60 -3.66 -14.35
C ASP A 384 -2.99 -5.15 -14.47
N HIS A 385 -3.30 -5.83 -13.36
CA HIS A 385 -3.69 -7.25 -13.35
C HIS A 385 -4.89 -7.52 -12.45
N MET A 386 -5.89 -8.19 -13.01
CA MET A 386 -7.19 -8.43 -12.39
C MET A 386 -7.67 -9.86 -12.61
N ALA A 387 -8.19 -10.49 -11.55
CA ALA A 387 -8.90 -11.76 -11.66
C ALA A 387 -10.26 -11.58 -12.34
N LYS A 388 -10.59 -12.44 -13.31
CA LYS A 388 -11.85 -12.38 -14.08
C LYS A 388 -13.05 -12.55 -13.14
N GLY A 389 -13.96 -11.58 -13.16
CA GLY A 389 -15.20 -11.58 -12.36
C GLY A 389 -15.14 -10.76 -11.06
N HIS A 390 -13.97 -10.22 -10.69
CA HIS A 390 -13.83 -9.35 -9.52
C HIS A 390 -14.03 -7.86 -9.88
N VAL A 391 -14.51 -7.06 -8.92
CA VAL A 391 -14.78 -5.62 -9.08
C VAL A 391 -13.47 -4.83 -9.19
N ASN A 392 -13.45 -3.74 -9.96
CA ASN A 392 -12.26 -2.89 -10.10
C ASN A 392 -11.98 -2.00 -8.87
N CYS A 393 -11.45 -2.63 -7.83
CA CYS A 393 -10.87 -1.94 -6.68
C CYS A 393 -9.57 -1.18 -7.08
N PRO A 394 -8.61 -1.78 -7.83
CA PRO A 394 -7.32 -1.13 -8.09
C PRO A 394 -7.32 0.20 -8.89
N GLU A 395 -8.37 0.56 -9.64
CA GLU A 395 -8.51 1.92 -10.19
C GLU A 395 -8.82 2.98 -9.12
N SER A 396 -9.63 2.60 -8.12
CA SER A 396 -10.01 3.49 -7.02
C SER A 396 -8.93 3.56 -5.94
N TYR A 397 -8.28 2.42 -5.65
CA TYR A 397 -7.32 2.22 -4.58
C TYR A 397 -5.89 2.03 -5.12
N SER A 398 -4.94 2.85 -4.66
CA SER A 398 -3.53 2.72 -5.06
C SER A 398 -2.83 1.58 -4.32
N GLY A 399 -1.96 0.86 -5.02
CA GLY A 399 -1.17 -0.25 -4.46
C GLY A 399 -1.89 -1.60 -4.52
N GLY A 400 -1.10 -2.65 -4.78
CA GLY A 400 -1.59 -4.02 -4.89
C GLY A 400 -1.95 -4.60 -3.53
N TRP A 401 -3.08 -5.30 -3.46
CA TRP A 401 -3.61 -5.86 -2.23
C TRP A 401 -4.49 -7.08 -2.51
N TRP A 402 -4.85 -7.82 -1.46
CA TRP A 402 -5.82 -8.92 -1.53
C TRP A 402 -7.25 -8.39 -1.36
N TRP A 403 -8.07 -8.58 -2.39
CA TRP A 403 -9.44 -8.06 -2.44
C TRP A 403 -10.48 -9.17 -2.38
N HIS A 404 -11.57 -8.91 -1.66
CA HIS A 404 -12.80 -9.68 -1.75
C HIS A 404 -13.68 -9.16 -2.90
N ASN A 405 -14.75 -9.88 -3.25
CA ASN A 405 -15.72 -9.52 -4.30
C ASN A 405 -16.43 -8.15 -4.10
N VAL A 406 -16.23 -7.50 -2.96
CA VAL A 406 -16.61 -6.11 -2.68
C VAL A 406 -15.38 -5.38 -2.18
N CYS A 407 -15.07 -4.23 -2.79
CA CYS A 407 -13.90 -3.42 -2.44
C CYS A 407 -13.99 -2.84 -1.03
N GLY A 408 -13.38 -3.52 -0.06
CA GLY A 408 -13.19 -3.01 1.29
C GLY A 408 -12.31 -1.76 1.31
N GLU A 409 -12.36 -0.99 2.40
CA GLU A 409 -11.47 0.17 2.58
C GLU A 409 -10.07 -0.22 3.08
N ASN A 410 -9.83 -1.51 3.39
CA ASN A 410 -8.62 -2.01 4.04
C ASN A 410 -7.51 -2.34 3.02
N ASN A 411 -6.39 -1.62 3.11
CA ASN A 411 -5.22 -1.77 2.24
C ASN A 411 -3.99 -1.16 2.93
N LEU A 412 -2.99 -1.99 3.30
CA LEU A 412 -1.75 -1.51 3.93
C LEU A 412 -0.67 -1.07 2.92
N ASN A 413 -0.87 -1.41 1.65
CA ASN A 413 -0.02 -1.02 0.52
C ASN A 413 -0.46 0.30 -0.13
N GLY A 414 -1.42 1.02 0.48
CA GLY A 414 -1.88 2.33 0.05
C GLY A 414 -0.78 3.40 -0.02
N LYS A 415 -1.10 4.53 -0.65
CA LYS A 415 -0.29 5.75 -0.67
C LYS A 415 -0.01 6.22 0.76
N TYR A 416 1.26 6.47 1.06
CA TYR A 416 1.65 7.00 2.37
C TYR A 416 1.21 8.46 2.47
N ASN A 417 0.26 8.76 3.35
CA ASN A 417 -0.30 10.10 3.55
C ASN A 417 0.14 10.65 4.91
N LYS A 418 1.15 11.54 4.92
CA LYS A 418 1.53 12.30 6.13
C LYS A 418 0.35 13.20 6.55
N PRO A 419 0.07 13.39 7.86
CA PRO A 419 -1.04 14.22 8.33
C PRO A 419 -0.86 15.68 7.89
N ARG A 420 -1.61 16.10 6.87
CA ARG A 420 -1.70 17.50 6.45
C ARG A 420 -2.96 18.11 7.06
N ALA A 421 -2.79 19.18 7.84
CA ALA A 421 -3.84 19.78 8.67
C ALA A 421 -5.11 20.28 7.95
N LYS A 422 -5.13 20.29 6.60
CA LYS A 422 -6.23 20.88 5.79
C LYS A 422 -6.76 20.01 4.64
N THR A 423 -6.18 18.84 4.38
CA THR A 423 -6.69 17.96 3.31
C THR A 423 -7.60 16.90 3.91
N LYS A 424 -8.84 16.75 3.39
CA LYS A 424 -9.60 15.50 3.63
C LYS A 424 -8.71 14.34 3.18
N PRO A 425 -8.40 13.34 4.02
CA PRO A 425 -7.56 12.23 3.59
C PRO A 425 -8.20 11.54 2.39
N GLU A 426 -7.40 11.18 1.39
CA GLU A 426 -7.84 10.31 0.29
C GLU A 426 -8.09 8.90 0.86
N ARG A 427 -9.21 8.71 1.59
CA ARG A 427 -9.48 7.49 2.37
C ARG A 427 -9.45 6.21 1.54
N ARG A 428 -9.81 6.30 0.25
CA ARG A 428 -9.72 5.20 -0.73
C ARG A 428 -8.33 4.99 -1.32
N ARG A 429 -7.32 5.79 -0.98
CA ARG A 429 -5.95 5.66 -1.53
C ARG A 429 -4.88 5.63 -0.46
N GLY A 430 -5.15 6.11 0.75
CA GLY A 430 -4.21 6.01 1.87
C GLY A 430 -3.96 4.57 2.35
N ILE A 431 -2.88 4.39 3.11
CA ILE A 431 -2.73 3.24 4.02
C ILE A 431 -3.93 3.25 4.98
N CYS A 432 -4.66 2.14 5.06
CA CYS A 432 -5.96 2.10 5.74
C CYS A 432 -6.19 0.76 6.45
N TRP A 433 -6.60 0.85 7.73
CA TRP A 433 -7.12 -0.26 8.52
C TRP A 433 -8.39 0.20 9.24
N LYS A 434 -9.49 -0.50 9.02
CA LYS A 434 -10.83 -0.16 9.46
C LYS A 434 -11.56 -1.42 9.92
N SER A 435 -11.85 -1.48 11.21
CA SER A 435 -12.55 -2.60 11.85
C SER A 435 -14.05 -2.63 11.48
N PRO A 436 -14.76 -3.76 11.70
CA PRO A 436 -16.13 -3.96 11.22
C PRO A 436 -17.15 -2.98 11.83
N ASN A 437 -16.87 -2.48 13.04
CA ASN A 437 -17.61 -1.42 13.72
C ASN A 437 -17.44 -0.02 13.07
N GLY A 438 -16.70 0.10 11.97
CA GLY A 438 -16.48 1.33 11.23
C GLY A 438 -15.35 2.22 11.73
N ARG A 439 -14.68 1.89 12.85
CA ARG A 439 -13.52 2.65 13.36
C ARG A 439 -12.36 2.57 12.38
N LEU A 440 -11.99 3.71 11.80
CA LEU A 440 -10.79 3.89 11.00
C LEU A 440 -9.58 4.16 11.93
N TYR A 441 -8.50 3.41 11.75
CA TYR A 441 -7.23 3.61 12.45
C TYR A 441 -6.34 4.56 11.64
N SER A 442 -5.69 5.50 12.32
CA SER A 442 -4.81 6.50 11.70
C SER A 442 -3.40 5.94 11.58
N VAL A 443 -3.13 5.18 10.51
CA VAL A 443 -1.89 4.40 10.39
C VAL A 443 -0.69 5.29 10.05
N LYS A 444 0.39 5.16 10.82
CA LYS A 444 1.70 5.82 10.67
C LYS A 444 2.75 4.85 10.12
N SER A 445 2.84 3.64 10.66
CA SER A 445 3.73 2.58 10.15
C SER A 445 3.01 1.23 10.13
N THR A 446 3.46 0.33 9.27
CA THR A 446 2.97 -1.05 9.19
C THR A 446 4.14 -2.02 9.05
N LYS A 447 4.03 -3.18 9.69
CA LYS A 447 4.82 -4.36 9.35
C LYS A 447 3.86 -5.52 9.06
N MET A 448 4.19 -6.31 8.05
CA MET A 448 3.63 -7.65 7.90
C MET A 448 4.79 -8.63 8.07
N LEU A 449 4.65 -9.56 9.01
CA LEU A 449 5.67 -10.52 9.40
C LEU A 449 5.12 -11.94 9.30
N ILE A 450 5.98 -12.89 8.96
CA ILE A 450 5.64 -14.32 8.94
C ILE A 450 6.61 -15.14 9.80
N HIS A 451 6.07 -16.14 10.50
CA HIS A 451 6.80 -17.08 11.34
C HIS A 451 6.13 -18.46 11.21
N PRO A 452 6.88 -19.58 11.09
CA PRO A 452 6.28 -20.90 11.03
C PRO A 452 5.55 -21.21 12.35
N THR A 453 4.50 -22.02 12.32
CA THR A 453 3.99 -22.64 13.56
C THR A 453 4.85 -23.85 13.89
N ASP A 454 5.44 -23.88 15.09
CA ASP A 454 6.15 -25.08 15.56
C ASP A 454 5.19 -26.27 15.65
N SER A 455 5.50 -27.34 14.90
CA SER A 455 4.69 -28.56 14.85
C SER A 455 5.07 -29.53 15.97
N GLU A 456 5.16 -29.03 17.20
CA GLU A 456 5.47 -29.81 18.42
C GLU A 456 4.39 -29.64 19.50
N SER A 457 3.21 -30.21 19.21
CA SER A 457 2.24 -30.61 20.24
C SER A 457 1.57 -31.92 19.81
N SER A 458 2.28 -33.02 20.02
CA SER A 458 1.83 -34.38 19.68
C SER A 458 2.40 -35.41 20.68
N GLU A 459 2.08 -35.17 21.95
CA GLU A 459 2.10 -36.14 23.05
C GLU A 459 0.69 -36.27 23.63
#